data_AF-A0A3D1JFT4-F1
#
_entry.id   AF-A0A3D1JFT4-F1
#
_cell.length_a   1.000
_cell.length_b   1.000
_cell.length_c   1.000
_cell.angle_alpha   90.00
_cell.angle_beta   90.00
_cell.angle_gamma   90.00
#
_symmetry.space_group_name_H-M   'P 1'
#
loop_
_entity.id
_entity.type
_entity.pdbx_description
1 polymer ?
#
loop_
_entity_poly.entity_id
_entity_poly.type
_entity_poly.pdbx_seq_one_letter_code
_entity_poly.pdbx_strand_id
1 'polypeptide(L)'
;MGNPSPPRPPGRGEPLRLRRISPRRGWKFAPAFWTTASVISLAVNLILLAVLLSLGRQLFAIKKVVEQQVLGGLYQNFIWMDQAHIKTTIPVSTQVKAQFDLPLNTHTVVVLTEDTTLANARVARLTTGGLSIENAPATIVLPAGTRLPVALDLIVPVDQMIPVQLNVEVDIPLNQTELHQPFVGLQEVVRPYYRLMKELPDTWGEAICGPHPSVLCAWAFRYTPDDTP
;
A
#
# COMPACT_ATOMS: atom_id res chain seq x y z
N MET A 1 -58.27 112.31 -22.48
CA MET A 1 -59.34 111.71 -23.31
C MET A 1 -58.99 110.26 -23.56
N GLY A 2 -59.85 109.31 -23.19
CA GLY A 2 -59.64 107.88 -23.43
C GLY A 2 -59.59 107.02 -22.16
N ASN A 3 -60.69 106.95 -21.41
CA ASN A 3 -61.07 105.73 -20.68
C ASN A 3 -61.84 104.83 -21.70
N PRO A 4 -61.96 103.50 -21.56
CA PRO A 4 -61.61 102.69 -20.39
C PRO A 4 -60.95 101.31 -20.69
N SER A 5 -60.42 100.67 -19.66
CA SER A 5 -60.61 99.22 -19.49
C SER A 5 -60.70 98.94 -17.99
N PRO A 6 -61.86 98.47 -17.48
CA PRO A 6 -62.01 98.23 -16.05
C PRO A 6 -61.18 97.02 -15.58
N PRO A 7 -60.69 97.03 -14.33
CA PRO A 7 -59.87 95.96 -13.76
C PRO A 7 -60.68 94.66 -13.64
N ARG A 8 -60.07 93.56 -14.08
CA ARG A 8 -60.66 92.23 -14.05
C ARG A 8 -60.84 91.77 -12.59
N PRO A 9 -62.05 91.41 -12.15
CA PRO A 9 -62.30 90.97 -10.79
C PRO A 9 -61.58 89.65 -10.48
N PRO A 10 -61.22 89.41 -9.21
CA PRO A 10 -60.52 88.20 -8.80
C PRO A 10 -61.39 86.99 -9.14
N GLY A 11 -60.85 86.12 -9.98
CA GLY A 11 -61.45 84.84 -10.34
C GLY A 11 -61.77 84.05 -9.09
N ARG A 12 -63.05 84.04 -8.75
CA ARG A 12 -63.70 83.21 -7.76
C ARG A 12 -63.15 81.79 -7.88
N GLY A 13 -62.51 81.31 -6.82
CA GLY A 13 -61.84 80.02 -6.77
C GLY A 13 -62.68 78.95 -7.46
N GLU A 14 -62.18 78.45 -8.58
CA GLU A 14 -62.66 77.18 -9.10
C GLU A 14 -62.40 76.15 -8.01
N PRO A 15 -63.42 75.41 -7.53
CA PRO A 15 -63.12 74.25 -6.73
C PRO A 15 -62.19 73.40 -7.59
N LEU A 16 -61.00 73.08 -7.08
CA LEU A 16 -60.13 72.07 -7.65
C LEU A 16 -61.02 70.87 -7.96
N ARG A 17 -61.44 70.74 -9.22
CA ARG A 17 -62.15 69.56 -9.69
C ARG A 17 -61.09 68.48 -9.64
N LEU A 18 -60.99 67.83 -8.49
CA LEU A 18 -60.43 66.51 -8.34
C LEU A 18 -61.09 65.69 -9.43
N ARG A 19 -60.39 65.58 -10.56
CA ARG A 19 -60.68 64.65 -11.62
C ARG A 19 -60.60 63.32 -10.93
N ARG A 20 -61.75 62.84 -10.45
CA ARG A 20 -61.91 61.53 -9.85
C ARG A 20 -61.47 60.58 -10.94
N ILE A 21 -60.21 60.16 -10.87
CA ILE A 21 -59.67 59.07 -11.68
C ILE A 21 -60.53 57.90 -11.22
N SER A 22 -61.57 57.62 -11.99
CA SER A 22 -62.37 56.43 -11.82
C SER A 22 -61.39 55.27 -11.89
N PRO A 23 -61.34 54.37 -10.88
CA PRO A 23 -60.58 53.15 -11.04
C PRO A 23 -61.19 52.47 -12.26
N ARG A 24 -60.39 52.32 -13.31
CA ARG A 24 -60.80 51.64 -14.53
C ARG A 24 -61.28 50.25 -14.12
N ARG A 25 -62.61 50.13 -14.11
CA ARG A 25 -63.44 48.92 -14.16
C ARG A 25 -62.57 47.68 -14.25
N GLY A 26 -62.31 47.07 -13.10
CA GLY A 26 -61.49 45.88 -12.96
C GLY A 26 -61.88 44.85 -14.01
N TRP A 27 -60.89 44.35 -14.73
CA TRP A 27 -61.04 43.26 -15.66
C TRP A 27 -61.71 42.09 -14.92
N LYS A 28 -62.99 41.87 -15.17
CA LYS A 28 -63.76 40.75 -14.58
C LYS A 28 -63.25 39.38 -15.04
N PHE A 29 -62.35 39.35 -16.04
CA PHE A 29 -61.64 38.17 -16.53
C PHE A 29 -60.22 38.02 -15.98
N ALA A 30 -59.69 39.04 -15.28
CA ALA A 30 -58.41 38.93 -14.61
C ALA A 30 -58.36 37.85 -13.50
N PRO A 31 -59.40 37.65 -12.65
CA PRO A 31 -59.29 36.67 -11.58
C PRO A 31 -59.28 35.22 -12.08
N ALA A 32 -60.11 34.87 -13.07
CA ALA A 32 -60.19 33.50 -13.58
C ALA A 32 -58.95 33.08 -14.38
N PHE A 33 -58.40 33.98 -15.21
CA PHE A 33 -57.14 33.74 -15.90
C PHE A 33 -55.97 33.63 -14.91
N TRP A 34 -55.96 34.46 -13.86
CA TRP A 34 -54.94 34.42 -12.83
C TRP A 34 -55.00 33.13 -11.98
N THR A 35 -56.20 32.63 -11.67
CA THR A 35 -56.35 31.32 -10.99
C THR A 35 -55.90 30.16 -11.87
N THR A 36 -56.25 30.16 -13.17
CA THR A 36 -55.83 29.08 -14.09
C THR A 36 -54.32 29.10 -14.32
N ALA A 37 -53.73 30.27 -14.55
CA ALA A 37 -52.29 30.42 -14.68
C ALA A 37 -51.55 30.04 -13.39
N SER A 38 -52.12 30.39 -12.22
CA SER A 38 -51.58 30.00 -10.91
C SER A 38 -51.62 28.48 -10.69
N VAL A 39 -52.74 27.81 -11.02
CA VAL A 39 -52.88 26.35 -10.89
C VAL A 39 -51.94 25.63 -11.84
N ILE A 40 -51.83 26.07 -13.10
CA ILE A 40 -50.90 25.47 -14.07
C ILE A 40 -49.45 25.68 -13.64
N SER A 41 -49.06 26.88 -13.21
CA SER A 41 -47.70 27.15 -12.72
C SER A 41 -47.38 26.35 -11.46
N LEU A 42 -48.33 26.22 -10.54
CA LEU A 42 -48.18 25.40 -9.33
C LEU A 42 -48.04 23.91 -9.68
N ALA A 43 -48.83 23.41 -10.63
CA ALA A 43 -48.74 22.02 -11.08
C ALA A 43 -47.38 21.72 -11.73
N VAL A 44 -46.89 22.61 -12.62
CA VAL A 44 -45.58 22.44 -13.27
C VAL A 44 -44.46 22.49 -12.24
N ASN A 45 -44.48 23.45 -11.30
CA ASN A 45 -43.47 23.53 -10.25
C ASN A 45 -43.50 22.33 -9.30
N LEU A 46 -44.69 21.80 -8.99
CA LEU A 46 -44.83 20.60 -8.15
C LEU A 46 -44.28 19.35 -8.86
N ILE A 47 -44.55 19.20 -10.16
CA ILE A 47 -43.96 18.14 -10.98
C ILE A 47 -42.44 18.29 -11.03
N LEU A 48 -41.93 19.51 -11.25
CA LEU A 48 -40.51 19.79 -11.30
C LEU A 48 -39.82 19.47 -9.96
N LEU A 49 -40.46 19.80 -8.84
CA LEU A 49 -39.99 19.46 -7.50
C LEU A 49 -39.97 17.94 -7.26
N ALA A 50 -41.03 17.23 -7.68
CA ALA A 50 -41.08 15.77 -7.59
C ALA A 50 -39.97 15.11 -8.44
N VAL A 51 -39.70 15.64 -9.64
CA VAL A 51 -38.61 15.18 -10.51
C VAL A 51 -37.25 15.44 -9.86
N LEU A 52 -37.02 16.63 -9.30
CA LEU A 52 -35.79 16.94 -8.57
C LEU A 52 -35.56 16.02 -7.38
N LEU A 53 -36.58 15.77 -6.56
CA LEU A 53 -36.50 14.85 -5.43
C LEU A 53 -36.18 13.41 -5.86
N SER A 54 -36.78 12.96 -6.97
CA SER A 54 -36.50 11.65 -7.56
C SER A 54 -35.05 11.54 -8.06
N LEU A 55 -34.58 12.55 -8.80
CA LEU A 55 -33.21 12.62 -9.31
C LEU A 55 -32.19 12.64 -8.16
N GLY A 56 -32.41 13.45 -7.13
CA GLY A 56 -31.48 13.49 -5.99
C GLY A 56 -31.38 12.18 -5.23
N ARG A 57 -32.48 11.41 -5.11
CA ARG A 57 -32.39 10.05 -4.52
C ARG A 57 -31.45 9.14 -5.31
N GLN A 58 -31.51 9.20 -6.64
CA GLN A 58 -30.62 8.43 -7.51
C GLN A 58 -29.17 8.93 -7.39
N LEU A 59 -28.96 10.25 -7.34
CA LEU A 59 -27.63 10.84 -7.15
C LEU A 59 -27.00 10.42 -5.82
N PHE A 60 -27.76 10.41 -4.73
CA PHE A 60 -27.26 9.95 -3.43
C PHE A 60 -26.92 8.45 -3.43
N ALA A 61 -27.71 7.62 -4.13
CA ALA A 61 -27.38 6.20 -4.29
C ALA A 61 -26.06 6.00 -5.05
N ILE A 62 -25.83 6.76 -6.13
CA ILE A 62 -24.57 6.73 -6.88
C ILE A 62 -23.41 7.24 -6.02
N LYS A 63 -23.61 8.33 -5.29
CA LYS A 63 -22.61 8.91 -4.36
C LYS A 63 -22.15 7.87 -3.35
N LYS A 64 -23.06 7.14 -2.72
CA LYS A 64 -22.74 6.05 -1.77
C LYS A 64 -21.91 4.95 -2.41
N VAL A 65 -22.27 4.49 -3.62
CA VAL A 65 -21.51 3.46 -4.34
C VAL A 65 -20.10 3.95 -4.68
N VAL A 66 -19.95 5.17 -5.18
CA VAL A 66 -18.65 5.73 -5.55
C VAL A 66 -17.79 5.99 -4.31
N GLU A 67 -18.37 6.50 -3.22
CA GLU A 67 -17.66 6.72 -1.96
C GLU A 67 -17.14 5.41 -1.37
N GLN A 68 -18.02 4.40 -1.22
CA GLN A 68 -17.68 3.19 -0.48
C GLN A 68 -16.88 2.21 -1.34
N GLN A 69 -17.33 1.92 -2.57
CA GLN A 69 -16.75 0.86 -3.38
C GLN A 69 -15.57 1.34 -4.21
N VAL A 70 -15.68 2.54 -4.80
CA VAL A 70 -14.65 3.04 -5.72
C VAL A 70 -13.57 3.78 -4.94
N LEU A 71 -13.86 4.95 -4.38
CA LEU A 71 -12.86 5.79 -3.72
C LEU A 71 -12.39 5.17 -2.40
N GLY A 72 -13.32 4.71 -1.57
CA GLY A 72 -13.04 4.03 -0.31
C GLY A 72 -12.30 2.72 -0.54
N GLY A 73 -12.78 1.90 -1.47
CA GLY A 73 -12.11 0.67 -1.87
C GLY A 73 -10.70 0.90 -2.40
N LEU A 74 -10.50 1.86 -3.32
CA LEU A 74 -9.16 2.19 -3.84
C LEU A 74 -8.24 2.71 -2.73
N TYR A 75 -8.69 3.69 -1.94
CA TYR A 75 -7.91 4.25 -0.84
C TYR A 75 -7.49 3.17 0.17
N GLN A 76 -8.42 2.30 0.56
CA GLN A 76 -8.18 1.22 1.51
C GLN A 76 -7.24 0.15 0.94
N ASN A 77 -7.38 -0.21 -0.33
CA ASN A 77 -6.47 -1.15 -0.99
C ASN A 77 -5.04 -0.61 -1.04
N PHE A 78 -4.83 0.69 -1.27
CA PHE A 78 -3.49 1.27 -1.20
C PHE A 78 -2.88 1.24 0.20
N ILE A 79 -3.70 1.34 1.25
CA ILE A 79 -3.24 1.15 2.64
C ILE A 79 -2.86 -0.31 2.88
N TRP A 80 -3.69 -1.25 2.45
CA TRP A 80 -3.41 -2.68 2.61
C TRP A 80 -2.18 -3.13 1.82
N MET A 81 -1.98 -2.60 0.62
CA MET A 81 -0.77 -2.87 -0.16
C MET A 81 0.48 -2.31 0.53
N ASP A 82 0.40 -1.13 1.15
CA ASP A 82 1.53 -0.57 1.90
C ASP A 82 1.89 -1.42 3.14
N GLN A 83 0.89 -2.02 3.78
CA GLN A 83 1.05 -2.88 4.95
C GLN A 83 1.39 -4.34 4.62
N ALA A 84 1.41 -4.73 3.34
CA ALA A 84 1.63 -6.10 2.94
C ALA A 84 3.12 -6.50 3.04
N HIS A 85 3.38 -7.80 2.94
CA HIS A 85 4.70 -8.41 3.13
C HIS A 85 5.04 -9.35 1.97
N ILE A 86 6.27 -9.29 1.47
CA ILE A 86 6.83 -10.28 0.53
C ILE A 86 7.50 -11.37 1.35
N LYS A 87 6.92 -12.58 1.32
CA LYS A 87 7.48 -13.78 1.93
C LYS A 87 8.03 -14.69 0.84
N THR A 88 9.33 -14.88 0.81
CA THR A 88 9.97 -15.72 -0.21
C THR A 88 11.23 -16.38 0.32
N THR A 89 11.64 -17.45 -0.34
CA THR A 89 12.88 -18.16 -0.05
C THR A 89 13.88 -17.83 -1.14
N ILE A 90 14.97 -17.14 -0.78
CA ILE A 90 16.02 -16.75 -1.71
C ILE A 90 17.12 -17.82 -1.66
N PRO A 91 17.40 -18.53 -2.77
CA PRO A 91 18.53 -19.43 -2.84
C PRO A 91 19.82 -18.62 -2.95
N VAL A 92 20.71 -18.77 -1.98
CA VAL A 92 22.03 -18.16 -1.96
C VAL A 92 23.05 -19.26 -2.25
N SER A 93 23.71 -19.15 -3.41
CA SER A 93 24.83 -20.02 -3.79
C SER A 93 26.12 -19.26 -3.54
N THR A 94 26.91 -19.69 -2.55
CA THR A 94 28.20 -19.08 -2.23
C THR A 94 29.29 -20.14 -2.16
N GLN A 95 30.55 -19.71 -2.29
CA GLN A 95 31.70 -20.57 -2.04
C GLN A 95 32.41 -20.06 -0.78
N VAL A 96 32.60 -20.95 0.19
CA VAL A 96 33.27 -20.62 1.44
C VAL A 96 34.66 -21.26 1.42
N LYS A 97 35.68 -20.49 1.81
CA LYS A 97 37.06 -20.98 1.90
C LYS A 97 37.21 -21.87 3.14
N ALA A 98 37.53 -23.14 2.94
CA ALA A 98 37.92 -24.04 4.02
C ALA A 98 39.45 -24.12 4.04
N GLN A 99 40.05 -23.47 5.04
CA GLN A 99 41.48 -23.52 5.30
C GLN A 99 41.72 -24.12 6.69
N PHE A 100 42.19 -25.35 6.74
CA PHE A 100 42.54 -26.03 7.98
C PHE A 100 43.64 -27.07 7.74
N ASP A 101 44.40 -27.33 8.79
CA ASP A 101 45.47 -28.32 8.78
C ASP A 101 44.94 -29.66 9.30
N LEU A 102 45.09 -30.72 8.51
CA LEU A 102 44.70 -32.08 8.90
C LEU A 102 45.92 -32.80 9.49
N PRO A 103 46.00 -33.03 10.81
CA PRO A 103 47.04 -33.84 11.40
C PRO A 103 46.78 -35.31 11.07
N LEU A 104 47.70 -35.94 10.35
CA LEU A 104 47.68 -37.35 10.02
C LEU A 104 48.67 -38.09 10.92
N ASN A 105 48.15 -38.84 11.90
CA ASN A 105 48.94 -39.76 12.71
C ASN A 105 48.44 -41.19 12.47
N THR A 106 49.16 -41.94 11.63
CA THR A 106 48.74 -43.29 11.23
C THR A 106 49.92 -44.24 11.12
N HIS A 107 49.70 -45.49 11.50
CA HIS A 107 50.66 -46.56 11.29
C HIS A 107 50.38 -47.19 9.93
N THR A 108 51.34 -47.10 9.01
CA THR A 108 51.19 -47.63 7.65
C THR A 108 52.42 -48.44 7.24
N VAL A 109 52.26 -49.28 6.23
CA VAL A 109 53.37 -50.07 5.68
C VAL A 109 53.77 -49.43 4.36
N VAL A 110 54.95 -48.80 4.33
CA VAL A 110 55.53 -48.25 3.09
C VAL A 110 56.30 -49.35 2.36
N VAL A 111 56.37 -49.25 1.03
CA VAL A 111 57.13 -50.16 0.19
C VAL A 111 58.32 -49.40 -0.38
N LEU A 112 59.53 -49.94 -0.21
CA LEU A 112 60.73 -49.34 -0.78
C LEU A 112 60.65 -49.35 -2.32
N THR A 113 60.90 -48.20 -2.94
CA THR A 113 60.91 -48.04 -4.41
C THR A 113 62.26 -48.39 -5.03
N GLU A 114 63.32 -48.41 -4.23
CA GLU A 114 64.69 -48.69 -4.65
C GLU A 114 65.45 -49.44 -3.54
N ASP A 115 66.55 -50.10 -3.91
CA ASP A 115 67.44 -50.77 -2.98
C ASP A 115 68.07 -49.75 -2.02
N THR A 116 67.74 -49.85 -0.73
CA THR A 116 68.17 -48.88 0.28
C THR A 116 69.23 -49.50 1.19
N THR A 117 70.37 -48.83 1.34
CA THR A 117 71.45 -49.30 2.21
C THR A 117 71.30 -48.71 3.62
N LEU A 118 71.34 -49.58 4.63
CA LEU A 118 71.41 -49.16 6.03
C LEU A 118 72.88 -49.00 6.43
N ALA A 119 73.32 -47.76 6.56
CA ALA A 119 74.66 -47.44 7.08
C ALA A 119 74.75 -47.77 8.57
N ASN A 120 75.94 -48.23 9.02
CA ASN A 120 76.26 -48.50 10.42
C ASN A 120 75.47 -49.63 11.09
N ALA A 121 74.97 -50.60 10.33
CA ALA A 121 74.39 -51.80 10.93
C ALA A 121 75.48 -52.66 11.60
N ARG A 122 75.16 -53.25 12.75
CA ARG A 122 76.04 -54.21 13.44
C ARG A 122 75.30 -55.52 13.64
N VAL A 123 75.98 -56.62 13.39
CA VAL A 123 75.44 -57.95 13.65
C VAL A 123 75.68 -58.26 15.12
N ALA A 124 74.59 -58.34 15.90
CA ALA A 124 74.66 -58.54 17.35
C ALA A 124 75.28 -59.91 17.71
N ARG A 125 74.79 -60.98 17.08
CA ARG A 125 75.34 -62.33 17.20
C ARG A 125 74.92 -63.16 15.98
N LEU A 126 75.90 -63.70 15.27
CA LEU A 126 75.68 -64.67 14.20
C LEU A 126 76.51 -65.91 14.51
N THR A 127 75.85 -67.04 14.75
CA THR A 127 76.51 -68.32 14.96
C THR A 127 76.18 -69.23 13.79
N THR A 128 77.16 -69.51 12.94
CA THR A 128 77.01 -70.39 11.77
C THR A 128 78.28 -71.19 11.53
N GLY A 129 78.15 -72.49 11.24
CA GLY A 129 79.28 -73.35 10.84
C GLY A 129 80.47 -73.37 11.81
N GLY A 130 80.23 -73.28 13.13
CA GLY A 130 81.30 -73.25 14.15
C GLY A 130 81.97 -71.89 14.35
N LEU A 131 81.57 -70.85 13.60
CA LEU A 131 82.01 -69.48 13.75
C LEU A 131 80.96 -68.67 14.53
N SER A 132 81.38 -67.90 15.54
CA SER A 132 80.54 -66.96 16.26
C SER A 132 81.05 -65.54 16.03
N ILE A 133 80.30 -64.74 15.28
CA ILE A 133 80.61 -63.34 15.02
C ILE A 133 79.72 -62.49 15.93
N GLU A 134 80.34 -61.68 16.78
CA GLU A 134 79.66 -60.76 17.68
C GLU A 134 80.08 -59.32 17.40
N ASN A 135 79.13 -58.37 17.44
CA ASN A 135 79.34 -56.92 17.28
C ASN A 135 80.12 -56.46 16.03
N ALA A 136 80.07 -57.23 14.94
CA ALA A 136 80.78 -56.92 13.70
C ALA A 136 80.02 -55.86 12.86
N PRO A 137 80.72 -54.92 12.20
CA PRO A 137 80.12 -54.00 11.25
C PRO A 137 79.63 -54.76 10.02
N ALA A 138 78.44 -54.43 9.53
CA ALA A 138 77.87 -54.98 8.31
C ALA A 138 77.12 -53.89 7.54
N THR A 139 77.09 -54.00 6.21
CA THR A 139 76.23 -53.19 5.36
C THR A 139 75.01 -54.02 5.01
N ILE A 140 73.82 -53.60 5.46
CA ILE A 140 72.56 -54.27 5.14
C ILE A 140 71.92 -53.52 3.97
N VAL A 141 71.62 -54.24 2.90
CA VAL A 141 70.86 -53.71 1.76
C VAL A 141 69.43 -54.25 1.85
N LEU A 142 68.46 -53.35 1.98
CA LEU A 142 67.05 -53.68 1.89
C LEU A 142 66.63 -53.59 0.42
N PRO A 143 66.24 -54.69 -0.24
CA PRO A 143 65.88 -54.66 -1.65
C PRO A 143 64.59 -53.86 -1.87
N ALA A 144 64.44 -53.31 -3.08
CA ALA A 144 63.19 -52.72 -3.54
C ALA A 144 62.03 -53.72 -3.36
N GLY A 145 60.87 -53.21 -2.97
CA GLY A 145 59.71 -54.05 -2.62
C GLY A 145 59.66 -54.49 -1.16
N THR A 146 60.69 -54.22 -0.34
CA THR A 146 60.64 -54.49 1.11
C THR A 146 59.55 -53.64 1.77
N ARG A 147 58.72 -54.28 2.58
CA ARG A 147 57.60 -53.66 3.32
C ARG A 147 58.08 -53.21 4.69
N LEU A 148 58.03 -51.91 4.95
CA LEU A 148 58.45 -51.31 6.22
C LEU A 148 57.26 -50.69 6.96
N PRO A 149 56.92 -51.19 8.16
CA PRO A 149 55.95 -50.52 9.02
C PRO A 149 56.56 -49.23 9.55
N VAL A 150 55.86 -48.12 9.38
CA VAL A 150 56.27 -46.79 9.83
C VAL A 150 55.11 -46.10 10.55
N ALA A 151 55.45 -45.26 11.53
CA ALA A 151 54.51 -44.31 12.11
C ALA A 151 54.62 -43.01 11.31
N LEU A 152 53.58 -42.68 10.56
CA LEU A 152 53.50 -41.46 9.76
C LEU A 152 52.86 -40.37 10.61
N ASP A 153 53.60 -39.28 10.83
CA ASP A 153 53.14 -38.04 11.47
C ASP A 153 53.35 -36.87 10.50
N LEU A 154 52.27 -36.41 9.87
CA LEU A 154 52.30 -35.38 8.83
C LEU A 154 51.14 -34.41 9.02
N ILE A 155 51.40 -33.12 8.84
CA ILE A 155 50.35 -32.09 8.78
C ILE A 155 50.06 -31.79 7.31
N VAL A 156 48.84 -32.09 6.87
CA VAL A 156 48.41 -31.85 5.49
C VAL A 156 47.54 -30.59 5.46
N PRO A 157 47.99 -29.49 4.81
CA PRO A 157 47.17 -28.30 4.68
C PRO A 157 46.06 -28.54 3.65
N VAL A 158 44.83 -28.23 4.03
CA VAL A 158 43.68 -28.20 3.12
C VAL A 158 43.35 -26.74 2.84
N ASP A 159 43.40 -26.34 1.57
CA ASP A 159 42.91 -25.05 1.08
C ASP A 159 41.97 -25.32 -0.11
N GLN A 160 40.67 -25.40 0.18
CA GLN A 160 39.65 -25.70 -0.83
C GLN A 160 38.42 -24.80 -0.67
N MET A 161 37.82 -24.45 -1.80
CA MET A 161 36.56 -23.71 -1.85
C MET A 161 35.39 -24.71 -1.84
N ILE A 162 34.55 -24.64 -0.80
CA ILE A 162 33.40 -25.53 -0.66
C ILE A 162 32.14 -24.78 -1.13
N PRO A 163 31.40 -25.30 -2.14
CA PRO A 163 30.14 -24.70 -2.55
C PRO A 163 29.07 -24.96 -1.50
N VAL A 164 28.36 -23.91 -1.09
CA VAL A 164 27.26 -23.96 -0.13
C VAL A 164 26.02 -23.40 -0.81
N GLN A 165 24.91 -24.14 -0.70
CA GLN A 165 23.59 -23.73 -1.16
C GLN A 165 22.71 -23.53 0.07
N LEU A 166 22.39 -22.28 0.37
CA LEU A 166 21.55 -21.91 1.51
C LEU A 166 20.22 -21.35 1.00
N ASN A 167 19.12 -21.87 1.52
CA ASN A 167 17.79 -21.30 1.29
C ASN A 167 17.47 -20.38 2.46
N VAL A 168 17.45 -19.07 2.21
CA VAL A 168 17.15 -18.07 3.24
C VAL A 168 15.72 -17.62 3.08
N GLU A 169 14.90 -17.84 4.10
CA GLU A 169 13.54 -17.28 4.17
C GLU A 169 13.63 -15.81 4.55
N VAL A 170 13.01 -14.96 3.73
CA VAL A 170 12.94 -13.52 3.98
C VAL A 170 11.49 -13.07 4.06
N ASP A 171 11.23 -12.14 4.98
CA ASP A 171 9.96 -11.43 5.15
C ASP A 171 10.24 -9.94 4.99
N ILE A 172 9.84 -9.37 3.84
CA ILE A 172 10.13 -7.99 3.47
C ILE A 172 8.83 -7.19 3.52
N PRO A 173 8.64 -6.30 4.51
CA PRO A 173 7.45 -5.44 4.58
C PRO A 173 7.50 -4.37 3.49
N LEU A 174 6.40 -4.18 2.76
CA LEU A 174 6.37 -3.28 1.60
C LEU A 174 6.57 -1.80 1.95
N ASN A 175 6.16 -1.37 3.14
CA ASN A 175 6.41 -0.03 3.66
C ASN A 175 7.91 0.32 3.85
N GLN A 176 8.80 -0.67 3.89
CA GLN A 176 10.26 -0.47 3.96
C GLN A 176 10.95 -0.59 2.60
N THR A 177 10.18 -0.83 1.54
CA THR A 177 10.69 -0.95 0.17
C THR A 177 10.48 0.35 -0.61
N GLU A 178 11.08 0.43 -1.79
CA GLU A 178 10.85 1.52 -2.73
C GLU A 178 9.39 1.62 -3.21
N LEU A 179 8.58 0.56 -3.04
CA LEU A 179 7.16 0.55 -3.40
C LEU A 179 6.29 1.36 -2.44
N HIS A 180 6.77 1.65 -1.23
CA HIS A 180 6.07 2.50 -0.25
C HIS A 180 5.71 3.87 -0.86
N GLN A 181 6.67 4.52 -1.52
CA GLN A 181 6.51 5.87 -2.07
C GLN A 181 5.38 5.93 -3.12
N PRO A 182 5.33 5.05 -4.14
CA PRO A 182 4.18 4.93 -5.03
C PRO A 182 2.84 4.69 -4.32
N PHE A 183 2.79 3.80 -3.31
CA PHE A 183 1.53 3.50 -2.63
C PHE A 183 1.01 4.68 -1.82
N VAL A 184 1.87 5.36 -1.06
CA VAL A 184 1.52 6.59 -0.35
C VAL A 184 1.14 7.70 -1.33
N GLY A 185 1.85 7.83 -2.45
CA GLY A 185 1.50 8.78 -3.50
C GLY A 185 0.09 8.56 -4.05
N LEU A 186 -0.28 7.30 -4.33
CA LEU A 186 -1.64 6.95 -4.77
C LEU A 186 -2.69 7.24 -3.69
N GLN A 187 -2.37 6.96 -2.41
CA GLN A 187 -3.24 7.34 -1.30
C GLN A 187 -3.45 8.86 -1.25
N GLU A 188 -2.40 9.65 -1.38
CA GLU A 188 -2.44 11.11 -1.31
C GLU A 188 -3.23 11.73 -2.46
N VAL A 189 -3.14 11.16 -3.67
CA VAL A 189 -3.93 11.61 -4.82
C VAL A 189 -5.44 11.36 -4.60
N VAL A 190 -5.81 10.22 -4.03
CA VAL A 190 -7.23 9.84 -3.82
C VAL A 190 -7.83 10.49 -2.57
N ARG A 191 -7.02 10.70 -1.53
CA ARG A 191 -7.42 11.25 -0.23
C ARG A 191 -8.28 12.52 -0.29
N PRO A 192 -7.96 13.59 -1.05
CA PRO A 192 -8.79 14.79 -1.07
C PRO A 192 -10.18 14.52 -1.66
N TYR A 193 -10.28 13.68 -2.71
CA TYR A 193 -11.56 13.33 -3.32
C TYR A 193 -12.40 12.45 -2.40
N TYR A 194 -11.76 11.51 -1.70
CA TYR A 194 -12.42 10.67 -0.72
C TYR A 194 -12.99 11.50 0.44
N ARG A 195 -12.21 12.43 0.99
CA ARG A 195 -12.69 13.35 2.04
C ARG A 195 -13.83 14.23 1.56
N LEU A 196 -13.69 14.84 0.38
CA LEU A 196 -14.74 15.66 -0.20
C LEU A 196 -16.04 14.86 -0.31
N MET A 197 -15.99 13.66 -0.90
CA MET A 197 -17.16 12.78 -1.01
C MET A 197 -17.77 12.44 0.35
N LYS A 198 -16.96 12.20 1.38
CA LYS A 198 -17.43 11.90 2.74
C LYS A 198 -18.12 13.09 3.41
N GLU A 199 -17.77 14.32 3.05
CA GLU A 199 -18.41 15.55 3.57
C GLU A 199 -19.74 15.87 2.88
N LEU A 200 -20.05 15.24 1.74
CA LEU A 200 -21.33 15.45 1.06
C LEU A 200 -22.46 14.68 1.78
N PRO A 201 -23.68 15.26 1.86
CA PRO A 201 -24.83 14.61 2.49
C PRO A 201 -25.26 13.36 1.72
N ASP A 202 -25.67 12.34 2.47
CA ASP A 202 -26.06 11.04 1.94
C ASP A 202 -27.56 10.92 1.66
N THR A 203 -28.35 11.86 2.16
CA THR A 203 -29.80 11.86 2.02
C THR A 203 -30.35 13.28 1.92
N TRP A 204 -31.58 13.39 1.40
CA TRP A 204 -32.33 14.64 1.45
C TRP A 204 -32.55 15.15 2.87
N GLY A 205 -32.66 14.25 3.86
CA GLY A 205 -32.78 14.62 5.27
C GLY A 205 -31.55 15.37 5.75
N GLU A 206 -30.37 14.84 5.49
CA GLU A 206 -29.10 15.48 5.86
C GLU A 206 -28.83 16.76 5.05
N ALA A 207 -29.13 16.75 3.75
CA ALA A 207 -28.93 17.92 2.88
C ALA A 207 -29.81 19.12 3.26
N ILE A 208 -31.04 18.88 3.75
CA ILE A 208 -32.01 19.93 4.08
C ILE A 208 -31.95 20.30 5.57
N CYS A 209 -31.76 19.32 6.45
CA CYS A 209 -31.85 19.49 7.90
C CYS A 209 -30.49 19.54 8.60
N GLY A 210 -29.39 19.30 7.89
CA GLY A 210 -28.04 19.21 8.44
C GLY A 210 -27.81 17.93 9.27
N PRO A 211 -26.59 17.76 9.82
CA PRO A 211 -26.18 16.57 10.57
C PRO A 211 -26.87 16.41 11.94
N HIS A 212 -27.52 17.46 12.46
CA HIS A 212 -28.28 17.43 13.71
C HIS A 212 -29.72 17.88 13.47
N PRO A 213 -30.61 16.98 13.05
CA PRO A 213 -31.99 17.35 12.72
C PRO A 213 -32.79 17.69 13.98
N SER A 214 -33.55 18.78 13.92
CA SER A 214 -34.59 19.09 14.90
C SER A 214 -35.72 18.06 14.82
N VAL A 215 -36.50 17.92 15.91
CA VAL A 215 -37.59 16.93 16.04
C VAL A 215 -38.58 16.96 14.86
N LEU A 216 -38.85 18.16 14.30
CA LEU A 216 -39.73 18.34 13.14
C LEU A 216 -39.13 17.77 11.84
N CYS A 217 -37.83 17.94 11.64
CA CYS A 217 -37.10 17.38 10.51
C CYS A 217 -37.02 15.85 10.60
N ALA A 218 -36.78 15.32 11.80
CA ALA A 218 -36.74 13.88 12.03
C ALA A 218 -38.10 13.21 11.76
N TRP A 219 -39.19 13.88 12.14
CA TRP A 219 -40.55 13.43 11.84
C TRP A 219 -40.87 13.48 10.34
N ALA A 220 -40.54 14.58 9.65
CA ALA A 220 -40.86 14.77 8.24
C ALA A 220 -40.13 13.80 7.29
N PHE A 221 -38.89 13.43 7.63
CA PHE A 221 -38.05 12.56 6.79
C PHE A 221 -37.83 11.15 7.36
N ARG A 222 -38.54 10.77 8.44
CA ARG A 222 -38.34 9.49 9.18
C ARG A 222 -36.87 9.22 9.46
N TYR A 223 -36.20 10.19 10.05
CA TYR A 223 -34.80 10.07 10.45
C TYR A 223 -34.70 9.12 11.65
N THR A 224 -34.17 7.92 11.44
CA THR A 224 -33.77 7.01 12.52
C THR A 224 -32.36 7.38 12.98
N PRO A 225 -32.11 7.59 14.28
CA PRO A 225 -30.79 7.97 14.81
C PRO A 225 -29.73 6.85 14.74
N ASP A 226 -29.97 5.78 13.97
CA ASP A 226 -29.11 4.60 13.86
C ASP A 226 -28.25 4.60 12.56
N ASP A 227 -28.30 5.69 11.79
CA ASP A 227 -27.57 5.88 10.52
C ASP A 227 -26.31 6.76 10.66
N THR A 228 -25.80 6.93 11.87
CA THR A 228 -24.45 7.51 12.10
C THR A 228 -23.42 6.39 12.20
N PRO A 229 -22.30 6.40 11.45
CA PRO A 229 -21.10 5.66 11.86
C PRO A 229 -20.47 6.27 13.13
#